data_AF-V7EZK7-F1
#
_entry.id   AF-V7EZK7-F1
#
_cell.length_a   1.000
_cell.length_b   1.000
_cell.length_c   1.000
_cell.angle_alpha   90.00
_cell.angle_beta   90.00
_cell.angle_gamma   90.00
#
_symmetry.space_group_name_H-M   'P 1'
#
loop_
_entity.id
_entity.type
_entity.pdbx_description
1 polymer ?
#
loop_
_entity_poly.entity_id
_entity_poly.type
_entity_poly.pdbx_seq_one_letter_code
_entity_poly.pdbx_strand_id
1 'polypeptide(L)'
;MQDVVDFREPTDKSPARVTVNNLGLLGPEGPMPLHLTRWVLDRLSQRWYAGAEARQTSDTTFVDFVNILQHRMIALYYRAWADAHPAVQVERGVGGRVRSMLEAMAGIGLPGTQDAELDTVKLRQAASLAAQVDGPERLTLFLAEAFKVPVVLKEFVAAWMTIPKALQTRLAGSYATLGRSATIGPRSFSRQSRIELRIGALSYIDYKAFLPGGERLKLLKQAVRDLIGETIDVDLRIVLAAKAVPPAKLGTVQLARTTWLARPVEKGDADDMRLRTIVGWREEVAA
;
A
#
# COMPACT_ATOMS: atom_id res chain seq x y z
N MET A 1 -22.85 23.07 -3.21
CA MET A 1 -23.84 23.44 -4.24
C MET A 1 -24.53 22.15 -4.64
N GLN A 2 -25.82 22.01 -4.33
CA GLN A 2 -26.54 20.74 -4.50
C GLN A 2 -27.22 20.78 -5.88
N ASP A 3 -26.49 20.32 -6.89
CA ASP A 3 -26.91 20.43 -8.30
C ASP A 3 -28.07 19.48 -8.67
N VAL A 4 -28.38 18.52 -7.80
CA VAL A 4 -29.50 17.57 -7.93
C VAL A 4 -30.72 18.14 -7.23
N VAL A 5 -31.80 18.31 -7.99
CA VAL A 5 -33.08 18.89 -7.54
C VAL A 5 -34.06 17.81 -7.10
N ASP A 6 -34.14 16.71 -7.85
CA ASP A 6 -35.05 15.60 -7.58
C ASP A 6 -34.36 14.29 -7.97
N PHE A 7 -34.57 13.24 -7.17
CA PHE A 7 -34.11 11.90 -7.47
C PHE A 7 -35.27 10.93 -7.28
N ARG A 8 -35.58 10.18 -8.34
CA ARG A 8 -36.57 9.11 -8.33
C ARG A 8 -35.87 7.79 -8.54
N GLU A 9 -36.07 6.90 -7.59
CA GLU A 9 -35.56 5.54 -7.64
C GLU A 9 -36.13 4.77 -8.85
N PRO A 10 -35.37 3.77 -9.36
CA PRO A 10 -35.87 2.91 -10.42
C PRO A 10 -37.07 2.09 -9.91
N THR A 11 -38.02 1.83 -10.80
CA THR A 11 -39.13 0.91 -10.59
C THR A 11 -39.03 -0.22 -11.62
N ASP A 12 -39.70 -1.35 -11.43
CA ASP A 12 -39.73 -2.48 -12.39
C ASP A 12 -40.07 -2.07 -13.84
N LYS A 13 -40.74 -0.92 -14.01
CA LYS A 13 -41.18 -0.38 -15.31
C LYS A 13 -40.44 0.87 -15.77
N SER A 14 -39.55 1.46 -14.96
CA SER A 14 -38.88 2.72 -15.31
C SER A 14 -37.50 2.88 -14.68
N PRO A 15 -36.49 3.36 -15.42
CA PRO A 15 -35.16 3.62 -14.87
C PRO A 15 -35.18 4.78 -13.87
N ALA A 16 -34.12 4.87 -13.06
CA ALA A 16 -33.92 5.98 -12.15
C ALA A 16 -33.91 7.33 -12.89
N ARG A 17 -34.51 8.35 -12.30
CA ARG A 17 -34.56 9.70 -12.89
C ARG A 17 -33.92 10.70 -11.94
N VAL A 18 -32.90 11.40 -12.43
CA VAL A 18 -32.21 12.48 -11.72
C VAL A 18 -32.54 13.79 -12.42
N THR A 19 -33.04 14.77 -11.68
CA THR A 19 -33.27 16.13 -12.17
C THR A 19 -32.13 17.02 -11.70
N VAL A 20 -31.49 17.73 -12.62
CA VAL A 20 -30.34 18.60 -12.35
C VAL A 20 -30.65 20.05 -12.70
N ASN A 21 -30.07 21.01 -11.97
CA ASN A 21 -30.27 22.44 -12.21
C ASN A 21 -29.17 23.11 -13.05
N ASN A 22 -28.05 22.42 -13.27
CA ASN A 22 -26.80 23.04 -13.73
C ASN A 22 -26.67 23.10 -15.26
N LEU A 23 -27.38 22.25 -16.00
CA LEU A 23 -27.28 22.11 -17.45
C LEU A 23 -28.68 22.01 -18.06
N GLY A 24 -29.02 22.99 -18.89
CA GLY A 24 -30.31 23.04 -19.58
C GLY A 24 -30.22 23.82 -20.89
N LEU A 25 -30.79 23.25 -21.96
CA LEU A 25 -30.94 23.97 -23.23
C LEU A 25 -32.03 25.05 -23.17
N LEU A 26 -32.98 24.89 -22.24
CA LEU A 26 -34.12 25.77 -22.01
C LEU A 26 -33.95 26.51 -20.68
N GLY A 27 -34.34 27.78 -20.63
CA GLY A 27 -34.23 28.61 -19.43
C GLY A 27 -33.71 30.01 -19.74
N PRO A 28 -33.56 30.87 -18.72
CA PRO A 28 -33.06 32.25 -18.90
C PRO A 28 -31.62 32.29 -19.43
N GLU A 29 -30.79 31.33 -19.02
CA GLU A 29 -29.39 31.18 -19.46
C GLU A 29 -29.21 30.08 -20.52
N GLY A 30 -30.32 29.56 -21.08
CA GLY A 30 -30.28 28.49 -22.06
C GLY A 30 -29.90 29.01 -23.46
N PRO A 31 -29.10 28.28 -24.26
CA PRO A 31 -28.70 28.69 -25.61
C PRO A 31 -29.85 28.63 -26.64
N MET A 32 -31.01 28.08 -26.28
CA MET A 32 -32.14 27.99 -27.20
C MET A 32 -32.75 29.36 -27.51
N PRO A 33 -33.17 29.60 -28.76
CA PRO A 33 -33.90 30.81 -29.11
C PRO A 33 -35.10 31.06 -28.18
N LEU A 34 -35.26 32.30 -27.73
CA LEU A 34 -36.31 32.71 -26.78
C LEU A 34 -37.72 32.29 -27.20
N HIS A 35 -38.02 32.29 -28.50
CA HIS A 35 -39.33 31.89 -29.01
C HIS A 35 -39.63 30.40 -28.76
N LEU A 36 -38.62 29.52 -28.82
CA LEU A 36 -38.78 28.10 -28.50
C LEU A 36 -38.95 27.90 -27.00
N THR A 37 -38.15 28.59 -26.18
CA THR A 37 -38.27 28.53 -24.72
C THR A 37 -39.66 29.01 -24.26
N ARG A 38 -40.18 30.10 -24.85
CA ARG A 38 -41.55 30.59 -24.56
C ARG A 38 -42.63 29.60 -24.99
N TRP A 39 -42.49 28.99 -26.15
CA TRP A 39 -43.43 27.98 -26.64
C TRP A 39 -43.47 26.74 -25.74
N VAL A 40 -42.31 26.28 -25.27
CA VAL A 40 -42.24 25.18 -24.29
C VAL A 40 -42.89 25.58 -22.96
N LEU A 41 -42.59 26.78 -22.46
CA LEU A 41 -43.18 27.27 -21.21
C LEU A 41 -44.70 27.37 -21.29
N ASP A 42 -45.25 27.84 -22.41
CA ASP A 42 -46.70 27.91 -22.65
C ASP A 42 -47.35 26.51 -22.54
N ARG A 43 -46.75 25.49 -23.18
CA ARG A 43 -47.22 24.09 -23.10
C ARG A 43 -47.09 23.48 -21.72
N LEU A 44 -46.00 23.77 -21.00
CA LEU A 44 -45.81 23.33 -19.62
C LEU A 44 -46.78 24.04 -18.67
N SER A 45 -47.17 25.29 -18.95
CA SER A 45 -48.07 26.10 -18.13
C SER A 45 -49.53 25.65 -18.18
N GLN A 46 -49.93 24.90 -19.22
CA GLN A 46 -51.25 24.24 -19.27
C GLN A 46 -51.48 23.28 -18.10
N ARG A 47 -50.39 22.83 -17.45
CA ARG A 47 -50.39 22.10 -16.18
C ARG A 47 -50.93 22.90 -14.99
N TRP A 48 -50.81 24.22 -15.01
CA TRP A 48 -51.16 25.10 -13.89
C TRP A 48 -52.68 25.34 -13.78
N TYR A 49 -53.39 25.17 -14.90
CA TYR A 49 -54.84 25.37 -14.99
C TYR A 49 -55.66 24.10 -14.76
N ALA A 50 -55.01 22.93 -14.70
CA ALA A 50 -55.65 21.66 -14.43
C ALA A 50 -55.12 21.13 -13.09
N GLY A 51 -56.00 21.03 -12.08
CA GLY A 51 -55.65 20.71 -10.69
C GLY A 51 -54.83 19.43 -10.48
N ALA A 52 -54.48 19.12 -9.23
CA ALA A 52 -53.50 18.08 -8.84
C ALA A 52 -53.69 16.67 -9.46
N GLU A 53 -54.88 16.34 -9.97
CA GLU A 53 -55.20 15.08 -10.67
C GLU A 53 -54.85 15.08 -12.18
N ALA A 54 -54.57 16.25 -12.76
CA ALA A 54 -54.34 16.45 -14.20
C ALA A 54 -52.85 16.49 -14.58
N ARG A 55 -52.03 15.61 -13.99
CA ARG A 55 -50.64 15.37 -14.48
C ARG A 55 -50.58 14.91 -15.95
N GLN A 56 -51.72 14.59 -16.55
CA GLN A 56 -51.86 14.07 -17.92
C GLN A 56 -52.07 15.14 -19.01
N THR A 57 -52.18 16.44 -18.67
CA THR A 57 -52.52 17.51 -19.64
C THR A 57 -51.38 18.51 -19.87
N SER A 58 -50.13 18.10 -19.68
CA SER A 58 -48.98 18.93 -20.08
C SER A 58 -48.16 18.17 -21.11
N ASP A 59 -48.06 18.72 -22.31
CA ASP A 59 -47.23 18.15 -23.36
C ASP A 59 -45.75 18.33 -23.04
N THR A 60 -45.12 17.26 -22.53
CA THR A 60 -43.68 17.23 -22.24
C THR A 60 -42.83 16.71 -23.39
N THR A 61 -43.42 16.36 -24.55
CA THR A 61 -42.74 15.65 -25.64
C THR A 61 -41.46 16.34 -26.09
N PHE A 62 -41.50 17.67 -26.26
CA PHE A 62 -40.33 18.43 -26.68
C PHE A 62 -39.27 18.52 -25.58
N VAL A 63 -39.68 18.67 -24.32
CA VAL A 63 -38.76 18.69 -23.17
C VAL A 63 -38.07 17.33 -23.03
N ASP A 64 -38.82 16.24 -23.20
CA ASP A 64 -38.28 14.89 -23.16
C ASP A 64 -37.34 14.62 -24.34
N PHE A 65 -37.66 15.11 -25.54
CA PHE A 65 -36.75 15.06 -26.69
C PHE A 65 -35.44 15.83 -26.44
N VAL A 66 -35.52 17.06 -25.93
CA VAL A 66 -34.36 17.86 -25.55
C VAL A 66 -33.56 17.16 -24.45
N ASN A 67 -34.24 16.54 -23.48
CA ASN A 67 -33.64 15.74 -22.40
C ASN A 67 -32.83 14.55 -22.95
N ILE A 68 -33.29 13.88 -24.01
CA ILE A 68 -32.51 12.80 -24.65
C ILE A 68 -31.17 13.31 -25.18
N LEU A 69 -31.15 14.51 -25.77
CA LEU A 69 -29.93 15.12 -26.31
C LEU A 69 -28.96 15.55 -25.19
N GLN A 70 -29.46 16.22 -24.16
CA GLN A 70 -28.62 16.72 -23.06
C GLN A 70 -28.24 15.64 -22.05
N HIS A 71 -28.95 14.52 -21.98
CA HIS A 71 -28.66 13.42 -21.05
C HIS A 71 -27.21 12.95 -21.15
N ARG A 72 -26.73 12.69 -22.37
CA ARG A 72 -25.35 12.22 -22.58
C ARG A 72 -24.32 13.29 -22.17
N MET A 73 -24.59 14.56 -22.42
CA MET A 73 -23.69 15.66 -22.03
C MET A 73 -23.60 15.80 -20.51
N ILE A 74 -24.73 15.73 -19.80
CA ILE A 74 -24.78 15.75 -18.33
C ILE A 74 -24.03 14.54 -17.76
N ALA A 75 -24.23 13.34 -18.33
CA ALA A 75 -23.54 12.14 -17.90
C ALA A 75 -22.01 12.23 -18.10
N LEU A 76 -21.55 12.79 -19.24
CA LEU A 76 -20.13 13.01 -19.50
C LEU A 76 -19.53 14.10 -18.59
N TYR A 77 -20.28 15.17 -18.33
CA TYR A 77 -19.89 16.21 -17.38
C TYR A 77 -19.66 15.61 -15.98
N TYR A 78 -20.62 14.83 -15.48
CA TYR A 78 -20.46 14.14 -14.19
C TYR A 78 -19.28 13.16 -14.21
N ARG A 79 -19.06 12.42 -15.30
CA ARG A 79 -17.91 11.50 -15.41
C ARG A 79 -16.57 12.24 -15.38
N ALA A 80 -16.45 13.36 -16.10
CA ALA A 80 -15.24 14.18 -16.10
C ALA A 80 -14.98 14.80 -14.72
N TRP A 81 -16.03 15.32 -14.09
CA TRP A 81 -15.95 15.81 -12.70
C TRP A 81 -15.54 14.68 -11.75
N ALA A 82 -16.18 13.52 -11.81
CA ALA A 82 -15.86 12.38 -10.96
C ALA A 82 -14.44 11.82 -11.21
N ASP A 83 -13.91 11.90 -12.43
CA ASP A 83 -12.53 11.49 -12.75
C ASP A 83 -11.50 12.42 -12.08
N ALA A 84 -11.79 13.72 -12.02
CA ALA A 84 -10.93 14.71 -11.38
C ALA A 84 -11.01 14.73 -9.84
N HIS A 85 -11.98 14.05 -9.23
CA HIS A 85 -12.22 14.08 -7.78
C HIS A 85 -11.89 12.72 -7.12
N PRO A 86 -10.74 12.59 -6.45
CA PRO A 86 -10.32 11.33 -5.84
C PRO A 86 -11.31 10.73 -4.84
N ALA A 87 -12.01 11.57 -4.05
CA ALA A 87 -13.00 11.11 -3.08
C ALA A 87 -14.10 10.24 -3.72
N VAL A 88 -14.57 10.61 -4.92
CA VAL A 88 -15.60 9.88 -5.67
C VAL A 88 -15.05 8.59 -6.26
N GLN A 89 -13.76 8.55 -6.60
CA GLN A 89 -13.10 7.37 -7.15
C GLN A 89 -12.85 6.31 -6.08
N VAL A 90 -12.54 6.71 -4.85
CA VAL A 90 -12.26 5.79 -3.73
C VAL A 90 -13.51 5.01 -3.31
N GLU A 91 -14.69 5.62 -3.39
CA GLU A 91 -15.96 4.95 -3.06
C GLU A 91 -16.37 3.88 -4.09
N ARG A 92 -15.76 3.88 -5.29
CA ARG A 92 -16.07 2.91 -6.33
C ARG A 92 -15.28 1.62 -6.09
N GLY A 93 -16.00 0.49 -6.01
CA GLY A 93 -15.41 -0.83 -5.75
C GLY A 93 -14.40 -1.29 -6.82
N VAL A 94 -14.57 -0.83 -8.06
CA VAL A 94 -13.54 -0.95 -9.10
C VAL A 94 -12.56 0.18 -8.85
N GLY A 95 -11.48 -0.11 -8.10
CA GLY A 95 -10.44 0.84 -7.74
C GLY A 95 -10.15 1.79 -8.89
N GLY A 96 -10.61 3.03 -8.76
CA GLY A 96 -10.53 4.01 -9.85
C GLY A 96 -9.09 4.29 -10.27
N ARG A 97 -8.92 5.13 -11.30
CA ARG A 97 -7.60 5.52 -11.83
C ARG A 97 -6.59 5.89 -10.73
N VAL A 98 -7.05 6.61 -9.70
CA VAL A 98 -6.25 7.00 -8.54
C VAL A 98 -5.70 5.78 -7.79
N ARG A 99 -6.53 4.77 -7.53
CA ARG A 99 -6.08 3.55 -6.85
C ARG A 99 -5.08 2.78 -7.71
N SER A 100 -5.33 2.63 -9.02
CA SER A 100 -4.36 1.98 -9.91
C SER A 100 -3.02 2.73 -9.95
N MET A 101 -3.03 4.06 -9.90
CA MET A 101 -1.80 4.86 -9.82
C MET A 101 -1.07 4.64 -8.48
N LEU A 102 -1.79 4.57 -7.36
CA LEU A 102 -1.20 4.25 -6.05
C LEU A 102 -0.66 2.82 -6.00
N GLU A 103 -1.36 1.86 -6.59
CA GLU A 103 -0.90 0.47 -6.71
C GLU A 103 0.39 0.38 -7.53
N ALA A 104 0.48 1.12 -8.64
CA ALA A 104 1.70 1.21 -9.44
C ALA A 104 2.85 1.87 -8.66
N MET A 105 2.58 2.98 -7.96
CA MET A 105 3.56 3.67 -7.12
C MET A 105 4.07 2.80 -5.97
N ALA A 106 3.21 1.96 -5.40
CA ALA A 106 3.54 1.05 -4.33
C ALA A 106 4.16 -0.28 -4.81
N GLY A 107 4.36 -0.46 -6.13
CA GLY A 107 4.94 -1.66 -6.71
C GLY A 107 4.03 -2.90 -6.71
N ILE A 108 2.71 -2.71 -6.53
CA ILE A 108 1.70 -3.80 -6.49
C ILE A 108 0.72 -3.79 -7.68
N GLY A 109 0.97 -2.95 -8.68
CA GLY A 109 0.10 -2.78 -9.85
C GLY A 109 0.16 -3.90 -10.89
N LEU A 110 1.08 -4.87 -10.76
CA LEU A 110 1.23 -5.99 -11.70
C LEU A 110 0.55 -7.27 -11.17
N PRO A 111 0.09 -8.17 -12.05
CA PRO A 111 -0.39 -9.48 -11.63
C PRO A 111 0.71 -10.25 -10.88
N GLY A 112 0.37 -10.79 -9.69
CA GLY A 112 1.29 -11.59 -8.88
C GLY A 112 2.16 -10.82 -7.89
N THR A 113 2.08 -9.48 -7.85
CA THR A 113 2.80 -8.65 -6.85
C THR A 113 1.98 -8.32 -5.61
N GLN A 114 0.70 -8.71 -5.59
CA GLN A 114 -0.25 -8.42 -4.52
C GLN A 114 -0.05 -9.38 -3.35
N ASP A 115 -0.09 -8.81 -2.15
CA ASP A 115 -0.10 -9.54 -0.89
C ASP A 115 -1.15 -8.91 0.03
N ALA A 116 -2.25 -9.62 0.27
CA ALA A 116 -3.39 -9.08 1.02
C ALA A 116 -3.01 -8.51 2.40
N GLU A 117 -1.95 -9.03 3.03
CA GLU A 117 -1.51 -8.56 4.35
C GLU A 117 -0.72 -7.25 4.27
N LEU A 118 0.04 -7.04 3.20
CA LEU A 118 0.93 -5.87 3.02
C LEU A 118 0.33 -4.78 2.13
N ASP A 119 -0.59 -5.13 1.21
CA ASP A 119 -1.12 -4.23 0.18
C ASP A 119 -1.76 -2.98 0.79
N THR A 120 -2.48 -3.13 1.90
CA THR A 120 -3.13 -1.99 2.56
C THR A 120 -2.10 -0.97 3.08
N VAL A 121 -0.96 -1.43 3.58
CA VAL A 121 0.12 -0.56 4.09
C VAL A 121 0.94 -0.01 2.94
N LYS A 122 1.22 -0.83 1.93
CA LYS A 122 1.86 -0.40 0.68
C LYS A 122 1.09 0.73 0.00
N LEU A 123 -0.25 0.64 -0.03
CA LEU A 123 -1.11 1.72 -0.56
C LEU A 123 -1.05 3.01 0.24
N ARG A 124 -1.07 2.93 1.58
CA ARG A 124 -0.98 4.13 2.43
C ARG A 124 0.38 4.81 2.31
N GLN A 125 1.44 4.03 2.13
CA GLN A 125 2.81 4.52 1.98
C GLN A 125 3.25 4.62 0.51
N ALA A 126 2.34 4.58 -0.47
CA ALA A 126 2.67 4.53 -1.90
C ALA A 126 3.59 5.67 -2.34
N ALA A 127 3.38 6.88 -1.83
CA ALA A 127 4.23 8.03 -2.12
C ALA A 127 5.67 7.86 -1.59
N SER A 128 5.82 7.23 -0.42
CA SER A 128 7.13 6.93 0.19
C SER A 128 7.84 5.82 -0.58
N LEU A 129 7.10 4.77 -0.96
CA LEU A 129 7.64 3.64 -1.73
C LEU A 129 8.03 4.01 -3.16
N ALA A 130 7.33 4.98 -3.77
CA ALA A 130 7.67 5.49 -5.10
C ALA A 130 8.94 6.36 -5.11
N ALA A 131 9.42 6.81 -3.95
CA ALA A 131 10.64 7.61 -3.87
C ALA A 131 11.87 6.75 -4.20
N GLN A 132 12.73 7.22 -5.08
CA GLN A 132 13.96 6.53 -5.48
C GLN A 132 15.07 6.56 -4.42
N VAL A 133 14.90 7.33 -3.35
CA VAL A 133 15.89 7.43 -2.27
C VAL A 133 15.57 6.40 -1.20
N ASP A 134 16.44 5.40 -1.11
CA ASP A 134 16.35 4.30 -0.16
C ASP A 134 16.93 4.72 1.20
N GLY A 135 16.10 5.38 2.02
CA GLY A 135 16.48 5.79 3.37
C GLY A 135 16.15 4.74 4.44
N PRO A 136 16.87 4.72 5.58
CA PRO A 136 16.59 3.83 6.70
C PRO A 136 15.21 4.09 7.31
N GLU A 137 14.75 5.35 7.34
CA GLU A 137 13.42 5.73 7.82
C GLU A 137 12.30 5.12 6.98
N ARG A 138 12.48 5.03 5.66
CA ARG A 138 11.48 4.43 4.77
C ARG A 138 11.22 2.98 5.14
N LEU A 139 12.29 2.21 5.35
CA LEU A 139 12.20 0.81 5.73
C LEU A 139 11.59 0.65 7.14
N THR A 140 12.07 1.43 8.12
CA THR A 140 11.59 1.30 9.51
C THR A 140 10.13 1.73 9.65
N LEU A 141 9.70 2.81 9.01
CA LEU A 141 8.31 3.28 9.04
C LEU A 141 7.36 2.29 8.36
N PHE A 142 7.75 1.73 7.22
CA PHE A 142 6.95 0.71 6.53
C PHE A 142 6.76 -0.53 7.41
N LEU A 143 7.86 -1.06 7.96
CA LEU A 143 7.82 -2.25 8.81
C LEU A 143 7.09 -1.98 10.13
N ALA A 144 7.25 -0.81 10.72
CA ALA A 144 6.57 -0.46 11.95
C ALA A 144 5.05 -0.38 11.76
N GLU A 145 4.58 0.17 10.64
CA GLU A 145 3.15 0.22 10.32
C GLU A 145 2.60 -1.17 9.97
N ALA A 146 3.31 -1.94 9.13
CA ALA A 146 2.91 -3.28 8.70
C ALA A 146 2.73 -4.24 9.88
N PHE A 147 3.69 -4.25 10.80
CA PHE A 147 3.70 -5.19 11.91
C PHE A 147 3.15 -4.61 13.23
N LYS A 148 2.83 -3.30 13.27
CA LYS A 148 2.35 -2.57 14.46
C LYS A 148 3.28 -2.71 15.66
N VAL A 149 4.59 -2.71 15.41
CA VAL A 149 5.64 -2.89 16.42
C VAL A 149 6.77 -1.90 16.18
N PRO A 150 7.51 -1.47 17.20
CA PRO A 150 8.66 -0.59 16.98
C PRO A 150 9.76 -1.33 16.22
N VAL A 151 10.31 -0.67 15.20
CA VAL A 151 11.41 -1.18 14.38
C VAL A 151 12.53 -0.16 14.36
N VAL A 152 13.74 -0.59 14.71
CA VAL A 152 14.94 0.24 14.68
C VAL A 152 15.98 -0.43 13.79
N LEU A 153 16.56 0.34 12.87
CA LEU A 153 17.64 -0.13 12.02
C LEU A 153 18.99 0.23 12.64
N LYS A 154 19.91 -0.74 12.66
CA LYS A 154 21.32 -0.50 12.91
C LYS A 154 22.08 -0.62 11.60
N GLU A 155 22.61 0.51 11.14
CA GLU A 155 23.41 0.60 9.94
C GLU A 155 24.87 0.16 10.17
N PHE A 156 25.54 -0.14 9.07
CA PHE A 156 26.98 -0.43 9.00
C PHE A 156 27.48 -1.52 9.96
N VAL A 157 26.78 -2.65 9.99
CA VAL A 157 27.12 -3.78 10.86
C VAL A 157 28.37 -4.47 10.32
N ALA A 158 29.40 -4.52 11.15
CA ALA A 158 30.63 -5.21 10.83
C ALA A 158 30.41 -6.71 10.57
N ALA A 159 30.85 -7.18 9.42
CA ALA A 159 30.77 -8.56 8.99
C ALA A 159 32.06 -9.01 8.29
N TRP A 160 32.40 -10.27 8.48
CA TRP A 160 33.43 -10.94 7.69
C TRP A 160 32.76 -11.59 6.48
N MET A 161 33.19 -11.21 5.28
CA MET A 161 32.75 -11.81 4.02
C MET A 161 33.76 -12.88 3.61
N THR A 162 33.28 -14.07 3.25
CA THR A 162 34.13 -15.12 2.70
C THR A 162 34.56 -14.74 1.30
N ILE A 163 35.85 -14.91 1.00
CA ILE A 163 36.38 -14.74 -0.35
C ILE A 163 36.36 -16.13 -1.00
N PRO A 164 35.64 -16.32 -2.12
CA PRO A 164 35.63 -17.57 -2.86
C PRO A 164 37.05 -18.05 -3.19
N LYS A 165 37.32 -19.36 -3.11
CA LYS A 165 38.66 -19.94 -3.34
C LYS A 165 39.29 -19.56 -4.67
N ALA A 166 38.49 -19.25 -5.68
CA ALA A 166 38.92 -18.80 -7.00
C ALA A 166 39.39 -17.32 -7.01
N LEU A 167 38.91 -16.51 -6.07
CA LEU A 167 39.23 -15.08 -5.93
C LEU A 167 40.29 -14.82 -4.84
N GLN A 168 40.73 -15.86 -4.13
CA GLN A 168 41.78 -15.75 -3.13
C GLN A 168 43.14 -15.53 -3.79
N THR A 169 43.94 -14.66 -3.19
CA THR A 169 45.31 -14.39 -3.61
C THR A 169 46.18 -15.65 -3.54
N ARG A 170 46.89 -15.95 -4.63
CA ARG A 170 47.87 -17.05 -4.69
C ARG A 170 49.20 -16.52 -5.21
N LEU A 171 50.28 -16.84 -4.49
CA LEU A 171 51.64 -16.52 -4.95
C LEU A 171 51.89 -17.14 -6.34
N ALA A 172 52.49 -16.35 -7.24
CA ALA A 172 52.69 -16.71 -8.64
C ALA A 172 51.40 -17.09 -9.40
N GLY A 173 50.22 -16.66 -8.92
CA GLY A 173 48.93 -16.92 -9.53
C GLY A 173 48.08 -15.65 -9.63
N SER A 174 46.76 -15.83 -9.62
CA SER A 174 45.79 -14.73 -9.72
C SER A 174 45.72 -13.91 -8.43
N TYR A 175 45.34 -12.64 -8.59
CA TYR A 175 45.10 -11.69 -7.51
C TYR A 175 46.30 -11.44 -6.59
N ALA A 176 47.54 -11.53 -7.10
CA ALA A 176 48.77 -11.40 -6.34
C ALA A 176 49.45 -10.02 -6.41
N THR A 177 48.82 -9.03 -7.03
CA THR A 177 49.38 -7.67 -7.13
C THR A 177 49.06 -6.84 -5.90
N LEU A 178 50.11 -6.40 -5.18
CA LEU A 178 50.00 -5.54 -4.02
C LEU A 178 49.35 -4.19 -4.38
N GLY A 179 48.48 -3.68 -3.51
CA GLY A 179 47.78 -2.40 -3.72
C GLY A 179 46.68 -2.41 -4.79
N ARG A 180 46.44 -3.55 -5.44
CA ARG A 180 45.37 -3.70 -6.44
C ARG A 180 44.43 -4.85 -6.13
N SER A 181 44.96 -6.05 -5.93
CA SER A 181 44.16 -7.28 -5.86
C SER A 181 44.53 -8.21 -4.71
N ALA A 182 45.75 -8.08 -4.16
CA ALA A 182 46.21 -8.94 -3.09
C ALA A 182 45.41 -8.70 -1.81
N THR A 183 44.77 -9.74 -1.27
CA THR A 183 44.04 -9.72 -0.01
C THR A 183 44.66 -10.71 0.97
N ILE A 184 44.73 -10.35 2.24
CA ILE A 184 45.25 -11.22 3.29
C ILE A 184 44.16 -12.16 3.81
N GLY A 185 44.41 -13.46 3.74
CA GLY A 185 43.53 -14.50 4.28
C GLY A 185 42.27 -14.78 3.45
N PRO A 186 41.44 -15.73 3.90
CA PRO A 186 40.27 -16.21 3.16
C PRO A 186 39.01 -15.36 3.35
N ARG A 187 39.08 -14.26 4.11
CA ARG A 187 37.93 -13.41 4.47
C ARG A 187 38.31 -11.94 4.42
N SER A 188 37.38 -11.10 3.96
CA SER A 188 37.50 -9.65 3.97
C SER A 188 36.55 -9.03 4.99
N PHE A 189 36.99 -7.99 5.68
CA PHE A 189 36.17 -7.26 6.64
C PHE A 189 35.40 -6.15 5.94
N SER A 190 34.07 -6.13 6.10
CA SER A 190 33.19 -5.13 5.52
C SER A 190 32.21 -4.62 6.58
N ARG A 191 31.90 -3.32 6.53
CA ARG A 191 30.82 -2.72 7.31
C ARG A 191 29.64 -2.30 6.46
N GLN A 192 29.80 -2.20 5.15
CA GLN A 192 28.78 -1.65 4.24
C GLN A 192 27.79 -2.70 3.71
N SER A 193 28.11 -3.99 3.87
CA SER A 193 27.33 -5.08 3.27
C SER A 193 26.27 -5.68 4.19
N ARG A 194 26.10 -5.16 5.41
CA ARG A 194 25.18 -5.74 6.39
C ARG A 194 24.50 -4.71 7.28
N ILE A 195 23.22 -4.94 7.53
CA ILE A 195 22.37 -4.18 8.46
C ILE A 195 21.72 -5.10 9.49
N GLU A 196 21.34 -4.58 10.66
CA GLU A 196 20.56 -5.32 11.68
C GLU A 196 19.24 -4.59 11.96
N LEU A 197 18.13 -5.26 11.68
CA LEU A 197 16.79 -4.82 12.09
C LEU A 197 16.51 -5.29 13.51
N ARG A 198 16.15 -4.37 14.41
CA ARG A 198 15.70 -4.65 15.77
C ARG A 198 14.19 -4.45 15.83
N ILE A 199 13.45 -5.51 16.17
CA ILE A 199 11.98 -5.46 16.29
C ILE A 199 11.57 -5.67 17.74
N GLY A 200 10.79 -4.74 18.28
CA GLY A 200 10.23 -4.83 19.64
C GLY A 200 10.47 -3.59 20.49
N ALA A 201 10.13 -3.61 21.77
CA ALA A 201 9.80 -4.79 22.59
C ALA A 201 8.44 -5.45 22.26
N LEU A 202 8.43 -6.78 22.16
CA LEU A 202 7.26 -7.58 21.77
C LEU A 202 6.59 -8.28 22.95
N SER A 203 5.31 -8.63 22.79
CA SER A 203 4.64 -9.62 23.64
C SER A 203 5.19 -11.02 23.37
N TYR A 204 4.98 -11.97 24.29
CA TYR A 204 5.43 -13.36 24.10
C TYR A 204 4.74 -14.04 22.91
N ILE A 205 3.50 -13.66 22.59
CA ILE A 205 2.76 -14.21 21.44
C ILE A 205 3.38 -13.71 20.14
N ASP A 206 3.60 -12.40 20.03
CA ASP A 206 4.21 -11.79 18.84
C ASP A 206 5.64 -12.28 18.65
N TYR A 207 6.41 -12.38 19.73
CA TYR A 207 7.77 -12.92 19.72
C TYR A 207 7.82 -14.31 19.07
N LYS A 208 6.91 -15.22 19.48
CA LYS A 208 6.83 -16.57 18.89
C LYS A 208 6.46 -16.53 17.41
N ALA A 209 5.63 -15.59 16.98
CA ALA A 209 5.27 -15.43 15.56
C ALA A 209 6.45 -14.95 14.68
N PHE A 210 7.45 -14.27 15.26
CA PHE A 210 8.68 -13.87 14.57
C PHE A 210 9.80 -14.91 14.64
N LEU A 211 9.63 -16.01 15.38
CA LEU A 211 10.62 -17.09 15.43
C LEU A 211 10.67 -17.88 14.09
N PRO A 212 11.76 -18.63 13.83
CA PRO A 212 11.84 -19.49 12.65
C PRO A 212 10.66 -20.46 12.53
N GLY A 213 9.94 -20.36 11.41
CA GLY A 213 8.71 -21.13 11.14
C GLY A 213 7.42 -20.37 11.42
N GLY A 214 7.48 -19.16 11.97
CA GLY A 214 6.31 -18.30 12.18
C GLY A 214 5.93 -17.50 10.94
N GLU A 215 4.62 -17.27 10.75
CA GLU A 215 4.08 -16.54 9.61
C GLU A 215 4.58 -15.10 9.53
N ARG A 216 4.67 -14.40 10.67
CA ARG A 216 5.17 -13.01 10.68
C ARG A 216 6.62 -12.89 10.22
N LEU A 217 7.47 -13.88 10.51
CA LEU A 217 8.83 -13.87 9.98
C LEU A 217 8.86 -14.03 8.45
N LYS A 218 7.97 -14.85 7.89
CA LYS A 218 7.86 -15.05 6.44
C LYS A 218 7.44 -13.75 5.76
N LEU A 219 6.39 -13.12 6.25
CA LEU A 219 5.92 -11.82 5.77
C LEU A 219 6.97 -10.72 5.93
N LEU A 220 7.70 -10.70 7.05
CA LEU A 220 8.77 -9.75 7.27
C LEU A 220 9.89 -9.89 6.23
N LYS A 221 10.30 -11.13 5.92
CA LYS A 221 11.29 -11.38 4.88
C LYS A 221 10.83 -10.90 3.51
N GLN A 222 9.55 -11.13 3.19
CA GLN A 222 8.96 -10.66 1.95
C GLN A 222 8.90 -9.13 1.90
N ALA A 223 8.41 -8.48 2.93
CA ALA A 223 8.41 -7.02 3.07
C ALA A 223 9.81 -6.41 2.90
N VAL A 224 10.82 -6.96 3.58
CA VAL A 224 12.21 -6.48 3.45
C VAL A 224 12.70 -6.67 2.01
N ARG A 225 12.46 -7.85 1.42
CA ARG A 225 12.84 -8.13 0.03
C ARG A 225 12.17 -7.19 -0.98
N ASP A 226 10.90 -6.86 -0.77
CA ASP A 226 10.16 -5.96 -1.65
C ASP A 226 10.74 -4.53 -1.62
N LEU A 227 11.26 -4.08 -0.46
CA LEU A 227 11.76 -2.71 -0.29
C LEU A 227 13.24 -2.51 -0.63
N ILE A 228 14.10 -3.47 -0.32
CA ILE A 228 15.57 -3.34 -0.52
C ILE A 228 16.16 -4.39 -1.47
N GLY A 229 15.38 -5.38 -1.90
CA GLY A 229 15.86 -6.50 -2.70
C GLY A 229 16.76 -7.45 -1.91
N GLU A 230 17.79 -7.97 -2.58
CA GLU A 230 18.78 -8.91 -2.02
C GLU A 230 20.22 -8.36 -2.08
N THR A 231 20.38 -7.05 -2.20
CA THR A 231 21.67 -6.39 -2.39
C THR A 231 22.52 -6.34 -1.12
N ILE A 232 21.89 -6.33 0.06
CA ILE A 232 22.52 -6.21 1.37
C ILE A 232 22.04 -7.33 2.28
N ASP A 233 22.93 -7.87 3.12
CA ASP A 233 22.55 -8.84 4.13
C ASP A 233 21.80 -8.17 5.28
N VAL A 234 20.63 -8.73 5.63
CA VAL A 234 19.81 -8.26 6.73
C VAL A 234 19.80 -9.27 7.85
N ASP A 235 20.27 -8.86 9.02
CA ASP A 235 20.08 -9.59 10.26
C ASP A 235 18.82 -9.11 10.98
N LEU A 236 18.15 -10.00 11.69
CA LEU A 236 16.99 -9.68 12.50
C LEU A 236 17.29 -9.98 13.97
N ARG A 237 17.14 -8.98 14.82
CA ARG A 237 17.13 -9.13 16.27
C ARG A 237 15.70 -8.93 16.77
N ILE A 238 15.21 -9.94 17.48
CA ILE A 238 13.86 -9.94 18.03
C ILE A 238 13.98 -9.61 19.51
N VAL A 239 13.30 -8.55 19.95
CA VAL A 239 13.35 -8.04 21.32
C VAL A 239 12.05 -8.40 22.04
N LEU A 240 12.13 -9.22 23.09
CA LEU A 240 11.01 -9.60 23.94
C LEU A 240 10.92 -8.66 25.14
N ALA A 241 9.73 -8.13 25.45
CA ALA A 241 9.54 -7.27 26.60
C ALA A 241 9.95 -7.98 27.91
N ALA A 242 10.63 -7.27 28.82
CA ALA A 242 11.14 -7.83 30.06
C ALA A 242 10.08 -8.57 30.88
N LYS A 243 8.87 -8.00 30.94
CA LYS A 243 7.70 -8.56 31.67
C LYS A 243 7.10 -9.80 30.99
N ALA A 244 7.39 -10.01 29.71
CA ALA A 244 6.86 -11.11 28.91
C ALA A 244 7.81 -12.31 28.82
N VAL A 245 8.98 -12.25 29.46
CA VAL A 245 9.94 -13.36 29.53
C VAL A 245 9.34 -14.49 30.37
N PRO A 246 9.09 -15.69 29.78
CA PRO A 246 8.53 -16.80 30.53
C PRO A 246 9.56 -17.41 31.49
N PRO A 247 9.12 -18.01 32.60
CA PRO A 247 10.00 -18.81 33.45
C PRO A 247 10.50 -20.04 32.68
N ALA A 248 11.79 -20.36 32.82
CA ALA A 248 12.37 -21.55 32.20
C ALA A 248 11.82 -22.82 32.86
N LYS A 249 10.88 -23.50 32.20
CA LYS A 249 10.33 -24.79 32.63
C LYS A 249 10.63 -25.88 31.61
N LEU A 250 11.23 -26.98 32.06
CA LEU A 250 11.51 -28.15 31.23
C LEU A 250 10.24 -28.63 30.51
N GLY A 251 10.39 -29.05 29.25
CA GLY A 251 9.29 -29.55 28.41
C GLY A 251 8.40 -28.49 27.74
N THR A 252 8.53 -27.20 28.11
CA THR A 252 7.68 -26.11 27.55
C THR A 252 8.45 -25.07 26.76
N VAL A 253 9.78 -25.14 26.79
CA VAL A 253 10.69 -24.14 26.25
C VAL A 253 11.58 -24.75 25.17
N GLN A 254 11.97 -23.93 24.19
CA GLN A 254 12.86 -24.29 23.10
C GLN A 254 14.22 -23.65 23.34
N LEU A 255 15.27 -24.48 23.37
CA LEU A 255 16.65 -24.01 23.53
C LEU A 255 17.01 -22.99 22.46
N ALA A 256 17.76 -21.96 22.87
CA ALA A 256 18.18 -20.84 22.03
C ALA A 256 17.05 -20.03 21.36
N ARG A 257 15.79 -20.25 21.76
CA ARG A 257 14.62 -19.55 21.20
C ARG A 257 13.74 -18.94 22.27
N THR A 258 13.32 -19.72 23.26
CA THR A 258 12.38 -19.29 24.32
C THR A 258 12.87 -19.58 25.73
N THR A 259 14.16 -19.86 25.90
CA THR A 259 14.80 -20.18 27.19
C THR A 259 15.70 -19.06 27.67
N TRP A 260 15.45 -18.56 28.88
CA TRP A 260 16.36 -17.67 29.62
C TRP A 260 16.63 -18.24 31.00
N LEU A 261 17.89 -18.51 31.33
CA LEU A 261 18.30 -19.03 32.63
C LEU A 261 18.61 -17.86 33.59
N ALA A 262 17.93 -17.84 34.74
CA ALA A 262 18.21 -16.94 35.86
C ALA A 262 18.48 -15.46 35.45
N ARG A 263 17.61 -14.89 34.61
CA ARG A 263 17.80 -13.54 34.07
C ARG A 263 17.52 -12.48 35.14
N PRO A 264 18.48 -11.58 35.45
CA PRO A 264 18.23 -10.48 36.37
C PRO A 264 17.15 -9.53 35.82
N VAL A 265 16.24 -9.06 36.68
CA VAL A 265 15.17 -8.12 36.29
C VAL A 265 15.75 -6.80 35.76
N GLU A 266 16.92 -6.39 36.26
CA GLU A 266 17.65 -5.18 35.86
C GLU A 266 18.19 -5.23 34.43
N LYS A 267 18.25 -6.41 33.79
CA LYS A 267 18.75 -6.58 32.41
C LYS A 267 17.80 -6.02 31.34
N GLY A 268 16.60 -5.58 31.71
CA GLY A 268 15.62 -4.98 30.79
C GLY A 268 15.04 -5.97 29.77
N ASP A 269 14.70 -5.50 28.57
CA ASP A 269 14.10 -6.32 27.51
C ASP A 269 15.07 -7.37 26.97
N ALA A 270 14.56 -8.56 26.62
CA ALA A 270 15.35 -9.69 26.13
C ALA A 270 15.67 -9.53 24.65
N ASP A 271 16.91 -9.17 24.33
CA ASP A 271 17.38 -8.93 22.96
C ASP A 271 18.37 -10.00 22.46
N ASP A 272 18.45 -11.15 23.13
CA ASP A 272 19.43 -12.20 22.86
C ASP A 272 19.18 -12.94 21.51
N MET A 273 17.95 -12.94 21.00
CA MET A 273 17.56 -13.69 19.80
C MET A 273 17.92 -12.93 18.51
N ARG A 274 18.95 -13.42 17.80
CA ARG A 274 19.39 -12.89 16.51
C ARG A 274 19.37 -13.96 15.43
N LEU A 275 18.62 -13.69 14.37
CA LEU A 275 18.63 -14.44 13.12
C LEU A 275 19.56 -13.74 12.14
N ARG A 276 20.53 -14.48 11.60
CA ARG A 276 21.47 -13.95 10.61
C ARG A 276 20.94 -14.15 9.19
N THR A 277 21.15 -13.15 8.35
CA THR A 277 20.85 -13.17 6.91
C THR A 277 19.43 -13.72 6.64
N ILE A 278 18.43 -13.00 7.17
CA ILE A 278 17.01 -13.29 6.90
C ILE A 278 16.65 -12.99 5.43
N VAL A 279 17.32 -12.00 4.86
CA VAL A 279 17.31 -11.57 3.46
C VAL A 279 18.75 -11.21 3.11
N GLY A 280 19.18 -11.48 1.88
CA GLY A 280 20.55 -11.21 1.42
C GLY A 280 21.08 -12.32 0.52
N TRP A 281 22.32 -12.13 0.07
CA TRP A 281 22.96 -13.05 -0.86
C TRP A 281 23.45 -14.31 -0.13
N ARG A 282 23.04 -15.49 -0.62
CA ARG A 282 23.50 -16.78 -0.11
C ARG A 282 24.49 -17.41 -1.09
N GLU A 283 25.65 -17.81 -0.58
CA GLU A 283 26.69 -18.53 -1.35
C GLU A 283 26.19 -19.86 -1.96
N GLU A 284 25.09 -20.43 -1.46
CA GLU A 284 24.59 -21.76 -1.87
C GLU A 284 24.07 -21.86 -3.31
N VAL A 285 23.95 -20.75 -4.04
CA VAL A 285 23.47 -20.73 -5.45
C VAL A 285 24.62 -20.75 -6.47
N ALA A 286 25.88 -20.73 -6.03
CA ALA A 286 27.06 -20.70 -6.90
C ALA A 286 27.87 -22.03 -6.87
N ALA A 287 27.18 -23.17 -6.87
CA ALA A 287 27.78 -24.51 -6.99
C ALA A 287 27.39 -25.16 -8.33
#